data_AF-A0A9W6GRZ3-F1
#
_entry.id   AF-A0A9W6GRZ3-F1
#
_cell.length_a   1.000
_cell.length_b   1.000
_cell.length_c   1.000
_cell.angle_alpha   90.00
_cell.angle_beta   90.00
_cell.angle_gamma   90.00
#
_symmetry.space_group_name_H-M   'P 1'
#
loop_
_entity.id
_entity.type
_entity.pdbx_description
1 polymer ?
#
loop_
_entity_poly.entity_id
_entity_poly.type
_entity_poly.pdbx_seq_one_letter_code
_entity_poly.pdbx_strand_id
1 'polypeptide(L)'
;MPYEPEQFNGLLTVRRVPDLLITDCVFDGAPEAAVALWECDDAKIMSNRISNSRVAFYSYAGRGIMFFENVLEEPVEFGVYSHFA
;
A
#
# COMPACT_ATOMS: atom_id res chain seq x y z
N MET A 1 19.05 5.79 2.35
CA MET A 1 19.47 5.01 1.16
C MET A 1 18.23 4.79 0.31
N PRO A 2 18.29 4.82 -1.04
CA PRO A 2 17.12 4.43 -1.82
C PRO A 2 16.77 2.98 -1.48
N TYR A 3 15.53 2.73 -1.09
CA TYR A 3 15.04 1.38 -0.83
C TYR A 3 15.07 0.57 -2.12
N GLU A 4 15.55 -0.67 -2.06
CA GLU A 4 15.38 -1.57 -3.19
C GLU A 4 13.91 -1.95 -3.26
N PRO A 5 13.24 -1.79 -4.41
CA PRO A 5 11.80 -2.02 -4.53
C PRO A 5 11.38 -3.36 -3.91
N GLU A 6 12.19 -4.40 -4.09
CA GLU A 6 11.93 -5.79 -3.70
C GLU A 6 11.77 -6.01 -2.18
N GLN A 7 12.06 -5.00 -1.37
CA GLN A 7 11.99 -5.07 0.09
C GLN A 7 10.57 -4.91 0.66
N PHE A 8 9.61 -4.40 -0.12
CA PHE A 8 8.25 -4.18 0.36
C PHE A 8 7.30 -5.34 0.00
N ASN A 9 7.36 -6.41 0.77
CA ASN A 9 6.30 -7.43 0.78
C ASN A 9 5.16 -6.97 1.68
N GLY A 10 3.94 -6.92 1.12
CA GLY A 10 2.74 -6.52 1.84
C GLY A 10 2.09 -7.69 2.60
N LEU A 11 1.31 -7.43 3.65
CA LEU A 11 0.29 -8.42 4.12
C LEU A 11 -0.63 -8.81 2.97
N LEU A 12 -1.02 -7.81 2.18
CA LEU A 12 -1.58 -7.99 0.85
C LEU A 12 -0.57 -7.49 -0.18
N THR A 13 -0.12 -8.39 -1.05
CA THR A 13 0.71 -8.04 -2.22
C THR A 13 -0.08 -8.32 -3.49
N VAL A 14 -0.28 -7.28 -4.30
CA VAL A 14 -0.97 -7.37 -5.59
C VAL A 14 -0.02 -6.96 -6.69
N ARG A 15 -0.01 -7.72 -7.80
CA ARG A 15 0.89 -7.48 -8.94
C ARG A 15 0.10 -7.48 -10.24
N ARG A 16 0.27 -6.43 -11.06
CA ARG A 16 -0.29 -6.32 -12.42
C ARG A 16 -1.80 -6.54 -12.49
N VAL A 17 -2.53 -5.93 -11.55
CA VAL A 17 -3.99 -5.97 -11.52
C VAL A 17 -4.53 -4.57 -11.81
N PRO A 18 -5.28 -4.38 -12.92
CA PRO A 18 -6.00 -3.14 -13.17
C PRO A 18 -7.31 -3.09 -12.38
N ASP A 19 -7.84 -1.88 -12.15
CA ASP A 19 -9.18 -1.64 -11.58
C ASP A 19 -9.43 -2.32 -10.21
N LEU A 20 -8.37 -2.48 -9.42
CA LEU A 20 -8.44 -3.11 -8.09
C LEU A 20 -9.25 -2.23 -7.12
N LEU A 21 -10.16 -2.85 -6.35
CA LEU A 21 -10.84 -2.20 -5.22
C LEU A 21 -10.50 -2.94 -3.92
N ILE A 22 -9.97 -2.20 -2.94
CA ILE A 22 -9.79 -2.66 -1.56
C ILE A 22 -10.56 -1.71 -0.65
N THR A 23 -11.62 -2.19 -0.02
CA THR A 23 -12.49 -1.38 0.84
C THR A 23 -12.89 -2.10 2.12
N ASP A 24 -13.13 -1.31 3.18
CA ASP A 24 -13.66 -1.78 4.47
C ASP A 24 -12.84 -2.91 5.10
N CYS A 25 -11.53 -2.90 4.87
CA CYS A 25 -10.59 -3.89 5.41
C CYS A 25 -9.81 -3.33 6.61
N VAL A 26 -9.35 -4.24 7.47
CA VAL A 26 -8.40 -3.94 8.56
C VAL A 26 -7.09 -4.68 8.28
N PHE A 27 -5.99 -3.94 8.22
CA PHE A 27 -4.64 -4.49 8.10
C PHE A 27 -3.84 -4.13 9.35
N ASP A 28 -3.30 -5.12 10.06
CA ASP A 28 -2.59 -4.90 11.32
C ASP A 28 -1.32 -5.72 11.40
N GLY A 29 -0.24 -5.12 11.90
CA GLY A 29 1.00 -5.83 12.22
C GLY A 29 1.89 -6.17 11.04
N ALA A 30 1.88 -5.37 9.96
CA ALA A 30 2.69 -5.68 8.78
C ALA A 30 4.18 -5.35 9.04
N PRO A 31 5.11 -6.31 8.87
CA PRO A 31 6.53 -6.08 9.11
C PRO A 31 7.13 -5.07 8.12
N GLU A 32 6.60 -5.00 6.90
CA GLU A 32 7.01 -4.07 5.85
C GLU A 32 5.82 -3.20 5.42
N ALA A 33 5.11 -3.55 4.34
CA ALA A 33 3.91 -2.83 3.91
C ALA A 33 2.63 -3.54 4.38
N ALA A 34 1.57 -2.81 4.74
CA ALA A 34 0.25 -3.45 4.89
C ALA A 34 -0.32 -3.85 3.53
N VAL A 35 -0.34 -2.91 2.57
CA VAL A 35 -0.72 -3.18 1.18
C VAL A 35 0.41 -2.76 0.25
N ALA A 36 0.89 -3.71 -0.57
CA ALA A 36 1.91 -3.48 -1.59
C ALA A 36 1.31 -3.70 -2.99
N LEU A 37 1.33 -2.64 -3.80
CA LEU A 37 0.82 -2.61 -5.17
C LEU A 37 1.99 -2.50 -6.15
N TRP A 38 2.12 -3.50 -7.00
CA TRP A 38 3.19 -3.58 -8.00
C TRP A 38 2.59 -3.52 -9.39
N GLU A 39 2.96 -2.50 -10.17
CA GLU A 39 2.53 -2.36 -11.56
C GLU A 39 0.99 -2.44 -11.69
N CYS A 40 0.26 -1.88 -10.73
CA CYS A 40 -1.20 -1.86 -10.72
C CYS A 40 -1.70 -0.50 -11.19
N ASP A 41 -2.73 -0.50 -12.03
CA ASP A 41 -3.30 0.72 -12.61
C ASP A 41 -4.75 0.92 -12.15
N ASP A 42 -5.12 2.18 -11.92
CA ASP A 42 -6.47 2.62 -11.56
C ASP A 42 -7.03 1.95 -10.29
N ALA A 43 -6.14 1.57 -9.36
CA ALA A 43 -6.49 0.95 -8.09
C ALA A 43 -7.10 1.96 -7.10
N LYS A 44 -8.14 1.53 -6.39
CA LYS A 44 -8.83 2.29 -5.34
C LYS A 44 -8.73 1.56 -4.01
N ILE A 45 -8.16 2.25 -3.03
CA ILE A 45 -7.91 1.73 -1.69
C ILE A 45 -8.61 2.68 -0.74
N MET A 46 -9.78 2.29 -0.26
CA MET A 46 -10.73 3.21 0.35
C MET A 46 -11.25 2.73 1.69
N SER A 47 -11.49 3.64 2.64
CA SER A 47 -12.24 3.31 3.88
C SER A 47 -11.63 2.13 4.68
N ASN A 48 -10.31 1.93 4.60
CA ASN A 48 -9.60 0.89 5.33
C ASN A 48 -9.00 1.44 6.62
N ARG A 49 -8.76 0.57 7.60
CA ARG A 49 -7.96 0.88 8.79
C ARG A 49 -6.64 0.11 8.75
N ILE A 50 -5.53 0.83 8.95
CA ILE A 50 -4.20 0.23 8.99
C ILE A 50 -3.51 0.61 10.29
N SER A 51 -2.98 -0.39 10.99
CA SER A 51 -2.26 -0.21 12.25
C SER A 51 -0.97 -1.05 12.30
N ASN A 52 -0.05 -0.66 13.19
CA ASN A 52 1.16 -1.42 13.54
C ASN A 52 1.96 -1.92 12.33
N SER A 53 2.06 -1.09 11.28
CA SER A 53 2.71 -1.44 10.02
C SER A 53 3.85 -0.48 9.75
N ARG A 54 4.96 -0.97 9.19
CA ARG A 54 6.09 -0.07 8.89
C ARG A 54 5.72 0.95 7.82
N VAL A 55 5.11 0.48 6.74
CA VAL A 55 4.50 1.28 5.70
C VAL A 55 3.04 0.88 5.56
N ALA A 56 2.11 1.85 5.53
CA ALA A 56 0.71 1.51 5.36
C ALA A 56 0.43 1.09 3.90
N PHE A 57 0.78 1.97 2.95
CA PHE A 57 0.59 1.71 1.53
C PHE A 57 1.90 1.86 0.76
N TYR A 58 2.23 0.85 -0.02
CA TYR A 58 3.32 0.89 -0.99
C TYR A 58 2.79 0.76 -2.40
N SER A 59 3.23 1.63 -3.31
CA SER A 59 2.98 1.49 -4.74
C SER A 59 4.23 1.67 -5.56
N TYR A 60 4.43 0.78 -6.53
CA TYR A 60 5.56 0.80 -7.46
C TYR A 60 5.10 0.70 -8.91
N ALA A 61 5.57 1.62 -9.75
CA ALA A 61 5.38 1.60 -11.20
C ALA A 61 3.91 1.44 -11.66
N GLY A 62 2.96 1.94 -10.88
CA GLY A 62 1.54 1.97 -11.20
C GLY A 62 1.03 3.40 -11.46
N ARG A 63 -0.14 3.53 -12.09
CA ARG A 63 -0.78 4.83 -12.40
C ARG A 63 -2.21 4.86 -11.85
N GLY A 64 -2.73 6.07 -11.62
CA GLY A 64 -4.14 6.23 -11.22
C GLY A 64 -4.50 5.66 -9.84
N ILE A 65 -3.52 5.42 -8.97
CA ILE A 65 -3.77 4.82 -7.64
C ILE A 65 -4.35 5.87 -6.69
N MET A 66 -5.50 5.56 -6.10
CA MET A 66 -6.22 6.41 -5.16
C MET A 66 -6.25 5.79 -3.77
N PHE A 67 -5.80 6.56 -2.77
CA PHE A 67 -5.95 6.25 -1.35
C PHE A 67 -6.93 7.28 -0.75
N PHE A 68 -8.12 6.84 -0.32
CA PHE A 68 -9.18 7.75 0.13
C PHE A 68 -9.86 7.26 1.41
N GLU A 69 -10.13 8.16 2.36
CA GLU A 69 -10.83 7.81 3.62
C GLU A 69 -10.21 6.65 4.43
N ASN A 70 -8.92 6.37 4.25
CA ASN A 70 -8.23 5.37 5.06
C ASN A 70 -7.78 5.99 6.39
N VAL A 71 -7.89 5.22 7.47
CA VAL A 71 -7.39 5.57 8.79
C VAL A 71 -6.04 4.89 9.00
N LEU A 72 -4.99 5.69 9.17
CA LEU A 72 -3.63 5.21 9.39
C LEU A 72 -3.23 5.48 10.84
N GLU A 73 -3.08 4.42 11.63
CA GLU A 73 -2.71 4.49 13.03
C GLU A 73 -1.27 3.99 13.20
N GLU A 74 -0.39 4.88 13.64
CA GLU A 74 0.99 4.55 14.01
C GLU A 74 1.81 3.84 12.90
N PRO A 75 1.85 4.35 11.65
CA PRO A 75 2.83 3.85 10.68
C PRO A 75 4.24 4.14 11.19
N VAL A 76 5.09 3.11 11.29
CA VAL A 76 6.45 3.25 11.86
C VAL A 76 7.32 4.17 11.01
N GLU A 77 7.14 4.14 9.69
CA GLU A 77 7.95 4.93 8.76
C GLU A 77 7.11 5.81 7.84
N PHE A 78 6.19 5.23 7.05
CA PHE A 78 5.42 5.97 6.05
C PHE A 78 3.94 5.59 6.03
N GLY A 79 3.06 6.59 5.90
CA GLY A 79 1.65 6.33 5.60
C GLY A 79 1.46 5.82 4.16
N VAL A 80 1.97 6.57 3.19
CA VAL A 80 1.97 6.19 1.76
C VAL A 80 3.38 6.38 1.21
N TYR A 81 3.92 5.35 0.57
CA TYR A 81 5.18 5.42 -0.17
C TYR A 81 4.94 5.00 -1.63
N SER A 82 5.07 5.94 -2.56
CA SER A 82 4.86 5.71 -3.99
C SER A 82 6.13 5.96 -4.77
N HIS A 83 6.52 5.00 -5.59
CA HIS A 83 7.67 5.09 -6.48
C HIS A 83 7.21 5.06 -7.94
N PHE A 84 7.53 6.14 -8.67
CA PHE A 84 7.28 6.26 -10.11
C PHE A 84 8.57 5.88 -10.84
N ALA A 85 8.54 4.75 -11.55
CA ALA A 85 9.63 4.29 -12.42
C ALA A 85 9.49 4.85 -13.84
#